data_AF-A0A0B1S0E4-F1
#
_entry.id   AF-A0A0B1S0E4-F1
#
_cell.length_a   1.000
_cell.length_b   1.000
_cell.length_c   1.000
_cell.angle_alpha   90.00
_cell.angle_beta   90.00
_cell.angle_gamma   90.00
#
_symmetry.space_group_name_H-M   'P 1'
#
loop_
_entity.id
_entity.type
_entity.pdbx_description
1 polymer ?
#
loop_
_entity_poly.entity_id
_entity_poly.type
_entity_poly.pdbx_seq_one_letter_code
_entity_poly.pdbx_strand_id
1 'polypeptide(L)'
;LVWDDFKFVPTVTLHSNFRIDFTHHLRNLNFLHHEIQKRVKRKVDEEAPKKIVEVINNQVNPQLQKVKQKMIAKGYVNYDMEWAVENNSLRISVKPKWLVVRLIYNYFELLRNLFLPSH
;
A
#
# COMPACT_ATOMS: atom_id res chain seq x y z
N LEU A 1 -1.55 0.46 6.04
CA LEU A 1 -1.78 -0.47 4.91
C LEU A 1 -1.04 -1.75 5.21
N VAL A 2 -1.76 -2.85 5.40
CA VAL A 2 -1.16 -4.17 5.63
C VAL A 2 -1.16 -4.93 4.31
N TRP A 3 -0.10 -5.70 4.05
CA TRP A 3 0.06 -6.46 2.83
C TRP A 3 -0.34 -7.93 2.98
N ASP A 4 -1.10 -8.44 2.02
CA ASP A 4 -1.44 -9.85 1.90
C ASP A 4 -1.51 -10.25 0.41
N ASP A 5 -0.56 -11.05 -0.07
CA ASP A 5 -0.45 -11.61 -1.44
C ASP A 5 -1.10 -10.81 -2.60
N PHE A 6 -0.46 -9.72 -3.05
CA PHE A 6 -0.94 -8.91 -4.17
C PHE A 6 -2.26 -8.13 -3.90
N LYS A 7 -2.64 -7.99 -2.63
CA LYS A 7 -3.81 -7.25 -2.16
C LYS A 7 -3.48 -6.31 -1.00
N PHE A 8 -3.71 -5.01 -1.21
CA PHE A 8 -3.64 -4.03 -0.13
C PHE A 8 -4.87 -4.12 0.76
N VAL A 9 -4.63 -4.17 2.08
CA VAL A 9 -5.64 -3.97 3.11
C VAL A 9 -5.49 -2.54 3.63
N PRO A 10 -6.36 -1.61 3.20
CA PRO A 10 -6.28 -0.22 3.62
C PRO A 10 -6.70 -0.04 5.08
N THR A 11 -5.88 0.71 5.82
CA THR A 11 -6.25 1.30 7.10
C THR A 11 -6.23 2.80 6.86
N VAL A 12 -7.41 3.44 6.87
CA VAL A 12 -7.55 4.87 6.56
C VAL A 12 -8.03 5.58 7.82
N THR A 13 -7.19 6.46 8.35
CA THR A 13 -7.55 7.42 9.38
C THR A 13 -7.51 8.80 8.74
N LEU A 14 -8.66 9.47 8.67
CA LEU A 14 -8.78 10.82 8.13
C LEU A 14 -9.17 11.77 9.27
N HIS A 15 -8.40 12.84 9.45
CA HIS A 15 -8.74 13.93 10.37
C HIS A 15 -8.78 15.23 9.59
N SER A 16 -9.97 15.60 9.14
CA SER A 16 -10.14 16.77 8.28
C SER A 16 -10.43 18.03 9.10
N ASN A 17 -9.79 19.14 8.75
CA ASN A 17 -10.13 20.47 9.26
C ASN A 17 -10.75 21.30 8.13
N PHE A 18 -12.08 21.48 8.16
CA PHE A 18 -12.81 22.24 7.15
C PHE A 18 -13.06 23.66 7.61
N ARG A 19 -12.92 24.61 6.69
CA ARG A 19 -13.33 26.01 6.85
C ARG A 19 -14.32 26.34 5.73
N ILE A 20 -15.46 26.92 6.08
CA ILE A 20 -16.53 27.24 5.12
C ILE A 20 -16.78 28.74 5.17
N ASP A 21 -16.25 29.50 4.23
CA ASP A 21 -16.50 30.95 4.21
C ASP A 21 -17.74 31.26 3.35
N PHE A 22 -18.77 31.86 3.95
CA PHE A 22 -19.92 32.38 3.20
C PHE A 22 -19.55 33.71 2.53
N THR A 23 -19.74 33.78 1.22
CA THR A 23 -19.53 35.00 0.44
C THR A 23 -20.61 36.05 0.73
N HIS A 24 -20.40 37.29 0.25
CA HIS A 24 -21.22 38.46 0.63
C HIS A 24 -22.74 38.27 0.54
N HIS A 25 -23.21 37.49 -0.44
CA HIS A 25 -24.64 37.21 -0.63
C HIS A 25 -25.25 36.24 0.40
N LEU A 26 -24.42 35.56 1.19
CA LEU A 26 -24.81 34.55 2.18
C LEU A 26 -24.23 34.84 3.58
N ARG A 27 -23.65 36.03 3.80
CA ARG A 27 -23.08 36.44 5.10
C ARG A 27 -24.10 36.43 6.24
N ASN A 28 -25.37 36.68 5.92
CA ASN A 28 -26.48 36.58 6.88
C ASN A 28 -26.68 35.14 7.41
N LEU A 29 -26.15 34.12 6.74
CA LEU A 29 -26.19 32.71 7.17
C LEU A 29 -24.97 32.31 8.03
N ASN A 30 -24.10 33.26 8.39
CA ASN A 30 -22.94 33.00 9.24
C ASN A 30 -23.30 32.33 10.58
N PHE A 31 -24.52 32.52 11.10
CA PHE A 31 -24.97 31.84 12.31
C PHE A 31 -25.12 30.31 12.12
N LEU A 32 -25.38 29.84 10.89
CA LEU A 32 -25.44 28.42 10.54
C LEU A 32 -24.06 27.81 10.26
N HIS A 33 -23.01 28.64 10.19
CA HIS A 33 -21.67 28.23 9.82
C HIS A 33 -21.17 27.03 10.62
N HIS A 34 -21.29 27.11 11.94
CA HIS A 34 -20.80 26.05 12.82
C HIS A 34 -21.55 24.72 12.60
N GLU A 35 -22.86 24.76 12.39
CA GLU A 35 -23.69 23.58 12.15
C GLU A 35 -23.40 22.97 10.78
N ILE A 36 -23.27 23.80 9.74
CA ILE A 36 -22.92 23.37 8.38
C ILE A 36 -21.51 22.77 8.36
N GLN A 37 -20.54 23.42 9.00
CA GLN A 37 -19.17 22.91 9.08
C GLN A 37 -19.10 21.56 9.81
N LYS A 38 -19.86 21.40 10.90
CA LYS A 38 -19.97 20.09 11.59
C LYS A 38 -20.54 19.01 10.69
N ARG A 39 -21.61 19.30 9.95
CA ARG A 39 -22.25 18.33 9.04
C ARG A 39 -21.34 17.95 7.88
N VAL A 40 -20.69 18.92 7.25
CA VAL A 40 -19.72 18.68 6.18
C VAL A 40 -18.56 17.85 6.69
N LYS A 41 -17.96 18.23 7.84
CA LYS A 41 -16.88 17.47 8.46
C LYS A 41 -17.29 16.02 8.69
N ARG A 42 -18.44 15.80 9.35
CA ARG A 42 -18.95 14.46 9.63
C ARG A 42 -19.13 13.64 8.35
N LYS A 43 -19.75 14.23 7.32
CA LYS A 43 -20.00 13.53 6.05
C LYS A 43 -18.71 13.19 5.32
N VAL A 44 -17.72 14.09 5.30
CA VAL A 44 -16.44 13.81 4.64
C VAL A 44 -15.63 12.78 5.43
N ASP A 45 -15.55 12.90 6.75
CA ASP A 45 -14.86 11.93 7.60
C ASP A 45 -15.51 10.53 7.52
N GLU A 46 -16.83 10.45 7.25
CA GLU A 46 -17.55 9.19 7.00
C GLU A 46 -17.32 8.62 5.58
N GLU A 47 -17.37 9.46 4.54
CA GLU A 47 -17.42 9.00 3.13
C GLU A 47 -16.04 8.92 2.46
N ALA A 48 -15.11 9.83 2.78
CA ALA A 48 -13.81 9.84 2.13
C ALA A 48 -13.00 8.57 2.40
N PRO A 49 -12.93 8.02 3.64
CA PRO A 49 -12.30 6.73 3.87
C PRO A 49 -12.92 5.60 3.06
N LYS A 50 -14.26 5.56 2.94
CA LYS A 50 -14.97 4.55 2.15
C LYS A 50 -14.59 4.61 0.67
N LYS A 51 -14.57 5.81 0.09
CA LYS A 51 -14.15 6.00 -1.31
C LYS A 51 -12.69 5.62 -1.55
N ILE A 52 -11.80 5.91 -0.59
CA ILE A 52 -10.40 5.48 -0.69
C ILE A 52 -10.30 3.96 -0.67
N VAL A 53 -11.02 3.30 0.24
CA VAL A 53 -11.08 1.82 0.31
C VAL A 53 -11.64 1.25 -1.00
N GLU A 54 -12.68 1.85 -1.54
CA GLU A 54 -13.31 1.44 -2.79
C GLU A 54 -12.32 1.52 -3.97
N VAL A 55 -11.61 2.64 -4.13
CA VAL A 55 -10.59 2.80 -5.18
C VAL A 55 -9.47 1.78 -5.03
N ILE A 56 -9.01 1.53 -3.80
CA ILE A 56 -7.96 0.53 -3.54
C ILE A 56 -8.45 -0.87 -3.94
N ASN A 57 -9.65 -1.25 -3.54
CA ASN A 57 -10.20 -2.58 -3.81
C ASN A 57 -10.57 -2.79 -5.28
N ASN A 58 -11.14 -1.78 -5.93
CA ASN A 58 -11.75 -1.93 -7.26
C ASN A 58 -10.81 -1.52 -8.39
N GLN A 59 -9.78 -0.71 -8.12
CA GLN A 59 -8.86 -0.24 -9.15
C GLN A 59 -7.42 -0.68 -8.88
N VAL A 60 -6.89 -0.38 -7.69
CA VAL A 60 -5.48 -0.64 -7.39
C VAL A 60 -5.20 -2.14 -7.31
N ASN A 61 -5.93 -2.87 -6.48
CA ASN A 61 -5.73 -4.32 -6.28
C ASN A 61 -5.87 -5.11 -7.60
N PRO A 62 -6.89 -4.89 -8.45
CA PRO A 62 -6.98 -5.55 -9.74
C PRO A 62 -5.82 -5.25 -10.69
N GLN A 63 -5.28 -4.02 -10.69
CA GLN A 63 -4.11 -3.70 -11.50
C GLN A 63 -2.86 -4.44 -11.02
N LEU A 64 -2.66 -4.56 -9.70
CA LEU A 64 -1.54 -5.33 -9.13
C LEU A 64 -1.62 -6.81 -9.49
N GLN A 65 -2.83 -7.39 -9.48
CA GLN A 65 -3.02 -8.78 -9.91
C GLN A 65 -2.73 -8.97 -11.40
N LYS A 66 -3.12 -8.01 -12.27
CA LYS A 66 -2.73 -8.05 -13.69
C LYS A 66 -1.22 -7.98 -13.88
N VAL A 67 -0.52 -7.18 -13.07
CA VAL A 67 0.94 -7.10 -13.07
C VAL A 67 1.54 -8.44 -12.66
N LYS A 68 1.06 -9.08 -11.57
CA LYS A 68 1.44 -10.45 -11.15
C LYS A 68 1.30 -11.45 -12.29
N GLN A 69 0.14 -11.50 -12.93
CA GLN A 69 -0.14 -12.42 -14.05
C GLN A 69 0.80 -12.20 -15.24
N LYS A 70 1.05 -10.95 -15.63
CA LYS A 70 1.97 -10.63 -16.74
C LYS A 70 3.40 -11.08 -16.45
N MET A 71 3.85 -10.98 -15.20
CA MET A 71 5.18 -11.45 -14.82
C MET A 71 5.30 -12.97 -14.86
N ILE A 72 4.28 -13.68 -14.37
CA ILE A 72 4.20 -15.15 -14.48
C ILE A 72 4.26 -15.57 -15.96
N ALA A 73 3.46 -14.93 -16.82
CA ALA A 73 3.43 -15.22 -18.26
C ALA A 73 4.77 -14.96 -18.96
N LYS A 74 5.56 -14.00 -18.48
CA LYS A 74 6.92 -13.71 -18.98
C LYS A 74 8.01 -14.63 -18.41
N GLY A 75 7.65 -15.62 -17.60
CA GLY A 75 8.61 -16.55 -17.00
C GLY A 75 9.33 -16.02 -15.75
N TYR A 76 8.88 -14.90 -15.18
CA TYR A 76 9.43 -14.36 -13.93
C TYR A 76 8.93 -15.08 -12.67
N VAL A 77 8.51 -16.35 -12.79
CA VAL A 77 8.06 -17.19 -11.66
C VAL A 77 9.15 -17.43 -10.61
N ASN A 78 10.41 -17.29 -11.03
CA ASN A 78 11.61 -17.39 -10.19
C ASN A 78 11.99 -16.08 -9.50
N TYR A 79 11.11 -15.07 -9.50
CA TYR A 79 11.32 -13.82 -8.79
C TYR A 79 10.25 -13.65 -7.72
N ASP A 80 10.68 -13.22 -6.54
CA ASP A 80 9.81 -12.70 -5.51
C ASP A 80 9.68 -11.20 -5.66
N MET A 81 8.52 -10.69 -5.27
CA MET A 81 8.25 -9.26 -5.20
C MET A 81 7.91 -8.87 -3.78
N GLU A 82 8.72 -7.97 -3.27
CA GLU A 82 8.45 -7.30 -2.01
C GLU A 82 7.90 -5.91 -2.32
N TRP A 83 6.84 -5.54 -1.62
CA TRP A 83 6.22 -4.24 -1.73
C TRP A 83 6.41 -3.54 -0.39
N ALA A 84 6.90 -2.30 -0.41
CA ALA A 84 7.10 -1.51 0.79
C ALA A 84 6.50 -0.12 0.60
N VAL A 85 5.93 0.43 1.67
CA VAL A 85 5.53 1.84 1.72
C VAL A 85 6.64 2.58 2.45
N GLU A 86 7.33 3.48 1.75
CA GLU A 86 8.42 4.28 2.29
C GLU A 86 8.26 5.72 1.81
N ASN A 87 8.35 6.69 2.71
CA ASN A 87 8.18 8.12 2.40
C ASN A 87 6.90 8.40 1.58
N ASN A 88 5.77 7.84 2.01
CA ASN A 88 4.47 7.93 1.34
C ASN A 88 4.45 7.45 -0.12
N SER A 89 5.47 6.70 -0.55
CA SER A 89 5.59 6.13 -1.89
C SER A 89 5.55 4.61 -1.82
N LEU A 90 4.86 4.00 -2.78
CA LEU A 90 4.89 2.55 -2.95
C LEU A 90 6.14 2.15 -3.73
N ARG A 91 7.03 1.37 -3.09
CA ARG A 91 8.21 0.79 -3.71
C ARG A 91 7.98 -0.68 -4.02
N ILE A 92 8.47 -1.10 -5.18
CA ILE A 92 8.42 -2.48 -5.68
C ILE A 92 9.85 -2.98 -5.82
N SER A 93 10.19 -4.03 -5.09
CA SER A 93 11.49 -4.70 -5.18
C SER A 93 11.30 -6.08 -5.79
N VAL A 94 11.96 -6.32 -6.92
CA VAL A 94 11.95 -7.62 -7.61
C VAL A 94 13.25 -8.34 -7.31
N LYS A 95 13.20 -9.48 -6.63
CA LYS A 95 14.38 -10.27 -6.22
C LYS A 95 14.33 -11.67 -6.83
N PRO A 96 15.42 -12.18 -7.40
CA PRO A 96 15.46 -13.57 -7.84
C PRO A 96 15.44 -14.54 -6.65
N LYS A 97 14.56 -15.54 -6.69
CA LYS A 97 14.47 -16.64 -5.71
C LYS A 97 15.76 -17.44 -5.58
N TRP A 98 16.51 -17.56 -6.67
CA TRP A 98 17.77 -18.31 -6.69
C TRP A 98 18.88 -17.69 -5.85
N LEU A 99 18.80 -16.39 -5.51
CA LEU A 99 19.79 -15.77 -4.60
C LEU A 99 19.70 -16.38 -3.20
N VAL A 100 18.51 -16.70 -2.70
CA VAL A 100 18.32 -17.34 -1.39
C VAL A 100 18.91 -18.75 -1.41
N VAL A 101 18.63 -19.52 -2.46
CA VAL A 101 19.17 -20.88 -2.65
C VAL A 101 20.70 -20.85 -2.75
N ARG A 102 21.26 -19.88 -3.49
CA ARG A 102 22.72 -19.73 -3.64
C ARG A 102 23.41 -19.32 -2.35
N LEU A 103 22.79 -18.45 -1.54
CA LEU A 103 23.31 -18.07 -0.22
C LEU A 103 23.30 -19.24 0.75
N ILE A 104 22.22 -20.03 0.78
CA ILE A 104 22.14 -21.25 1.61
C ILE A 104 23.19 -22.27 1.17
N TYR A 105 23.34 -22.48 -0.13
CA TYR A 105 24.32 -23.41 -0.67
C TYR A 105 25.76 -22.99 -0.35
N ASN A 106 26.10 -21.71 -0.54
CA ASN A 106 27.42 -21.17 -0.19
C ASN A 106 27.69 -21.26 1.31
N TYR A 107 26.68 -21.02 2.15
CA TYR A 107 26.81 -21.16 3.61
C TYR A 107 27.05 -22.62 4.02
N PHE A 108 26.33 -23.57 3.39
CA PHE A 108 26.54 -25.00 3.62
C PHE A 108 27.93 -25.48 3.15
N GLU A 109 28.42 -25.00 2.00
CA GLU A 109 29.79 -25.27 1.53
C GLU A 109 30.85 -24.71 2.49
N LEU A 110 30.67 -23.47 2.98
CA LEU A 110 31.54 -22.87 3.99
C LEU A 110 31.57 -23.71 5.27
N LEU A 111 30.41 -24.12 5.79
CA LEU A 111 30.33 -24.97 6.97
C LEU A 111 30.95 -26.35 6.71
N ARG A 112 30.70 -26.98 5.56
CA ARG A 112 31.31 -28.26 5.21
C ARG A 112 32.84 -28.17 5.20
N ASN A 113 33.41 -27.13 4.60
CA ASN A 113 34.85 -26.94 4.53
C ASN A 113 35.47 -26.57 5.89
N LEU A 114 34.70 -25.98 6.81
CA LEU A 114 35.12 -25.67 8.19
C LEU A 114 35.09 -26.90 9.12
N PHE A 115 34.14 -27.81 8.95
CA PHE A 115 33.89 -28.93 9.88
C PHE A 115 34.29 -30.31 9.35
N LEU A 116 34.53 -30.45 8.04
CA LEU A 116 35.00 -31.69 7.39
C LEU A 116 36.11 -31.33 6.39
N PRO A 117 37.32 -31.00 6.87
CA PRO A 117 38.45 -30.81 5.97
C PRO A 117 38.72 -32.14 5.24
N SER A 118 38.76 -32.07 3.92
CA SER A 118 39.11 -33.21 3.07
C SER A 118 40.52 -33.66 3.45
N HIS A 119 40.64 -34.89 3.96
CA HIS A 119 41.93 -35.58 4.11
C HIS A 119 42.48 -35.99 2.75
#